data_AF-A0AAC9W4E1-F1
#
_entry.id   AF-A0AAC9W4E1-F1
#
_cell.length_a   1.000
_cell.length_b   1.000
_cell.length_c   1.000
_cell.angle_alpha   90.00
_cell.angle_beta   90.00
_cell.angle_gamma   90.00
#
_symmetry.space_group_name_H-M   'P 1'
#
loop_
_entity.id
_entity.type
_entity.pdbx_description
1 polymer ?
#
loop_
_entity_poly.entity_id
_entity_poly.type
_entity_poly.pdbx_seq_one_letter_code
_entity_poly.pdbx_strand_id
1 'polypeptide(L)'
;MKKNIDVLEHISKYCEQIEETKDRFGRKFVDFENDRDYKNSICMSLIQIGELSGHLSKDFRENTKKIIPWQAIKGMRNLFAHNYNAADLSTVWATTEQDIPKLSMFCKKNITMYYFMVQDQEELIDEIVSDDFDEER
;
A
#
# COMPACT_ATOMS: atom_id res chain seq x y z
N MET A 1 6.53 -3.79 -14.94
CA MET A 1 7.05 -3.70 -13.55
C MET A 1 6.71 -2.34 -12.95
N LYS A 2 7.17 -1.22 -13.55
CA LYS A 2 6.87 0.17 -13.15
C LYS A 2 5.40 0.43 -12.76
N LYS A 3 4.44 0.06 -13.62
CA LYS A 3 3.00 0.19 -13.32
C LYS A 3 2.58 -0.39 -11.96
N ASN A 4 3.10 -1.55 -11.55
CA ASN A 4 2.74 -2.12 -10.25
C ASN A 4 3.36 -1.31 -9.11
N ILE A 5 4.55 -0.77 -9.30
CA ILE A 5 5.21 0.12 -8.33
C ILE A 5 4.40 1.40 -8.15
N ASP A 6 3.95 2.04 -9.23
CA ASP A 6 3.09 3.24 -9.16
C ASP A 6 1.79 2.96 -8.34
N VAL A 7 1.19 1.77 -8.52
CA VAL A 7 0.03 1.35 -7.72
C VAL A 7 0.41 1.14 -6.25
N LEU A 8 1.56 0.54 -5.95
CA LEU A 8 2.03 0.35 -4.58
C LEU A 8 2.34 1.68 -3.89
N GLU A 9 2.85 2.69 -4.61
CA GLU A 9 3.05 4.03 -4.05
C GLU A 9 1.72 4.65 -3.61
N HIS A 10 0.69 4.53 -4.44
CA HIS A 10 -0.65 5.02 -4.07
C HIS A 10 -1.23 4.25 -2.89
N ILE A 11 -1.08 2.91 -2.85
CA ILE A 11 -1.49 2.11 -1.69
C ILE A 11 -0.74 2.56 -0.43
N SER A 12 0.58 2.77 -0.53
CA SER A 12 1.40 3.23 0.59
C SER A 12 0.93 4.58 1.15
N LYS A 13 0.57 5.52 0.27
CA LYS A 13 0.01 6.82 0.68
C LYS A 13 -1.29 6.68 1.47
N TYR A 14 -2.19 5.78 1.06
CA TYR A 14 -3.41 5.52 1.84
C TYR A 14 -3.12 4.81 3.17
N CYS A 15 -2.10 3.95 3.24
CA CYS A 15 -1.65 3.40 4.53
C CYS A 15 -1.13 4.51 5.46
N GLU A 16 -0.41 5.49 4.93
CA GLU A 16 0.09 6.64 5.70
C GLU A 16 -1.08 7.53 6.16
N GLN A 17 -2.05 7.83 5.30
CA GLN A 17 -3.25 8.58 5.67
C GLN A 17 -4.04 7.92 6.79
N ILE A 18 -4.09 6.59 6.85
CA ILE A 18 -4.71 5.86 7.96
C ILE A 18 -3.99 6.16 9.28
N GLU A 19 -2.65 6.12 9.29
CA GLU A 19 -1.86 6.44 10.48
C GLU A 19 -1.97 7.91 10.88
N GLU A 20 -1.91 8.84 9.93
CA GLU A 20 -2.10 10.27 10.18
C GLU A 20 -3.49 10.58 10.75
N THR A 21 -4.53 9.89 10.25
CA THR A 21 -5.89 10.01 10.78
C THR A 21 -5.95 9.52 12.22
N LYS A 22 -5.26 8.42 12.53
CA LYS A 22 -5.16 7.90 13.91
C LYS A 22 -4.43 8.86 14.84
N ASP A 23 -3.36 9.50 14.38
CA ASP A 23 -2.65 10.52 15.14
C ASP A 23 -3.51 11.77 15.38
N ARG A 24 -4.34 12.15 14.40
CA ARG A 24 -5.21 13.33 14.49
C ARG A 24 -6.38 13.14 15.45
N PHE A 25 -7.08 12.01 15.37
CA PHE A 25 -8.33 11.80 16.11
C PHE A 25 -8.15 11.03 17.42
N GLY A 26 -7.07 10.26 17.56
CA GLY A 26 -6.81 9.43 18.73
C GLY A 26 -6.61 7.96 18.36
N ARG A 27 -5.69 7.29 19.07
CA ARG A 27 -5.28 5.90 18.81
C ARG A 27 -6.05 4.87 19.63
N LYS A 28 -7.23 5.20 20.16
CA LYS A 28 -8.08 4.24 20.89
C LYS A 28 -9.32 3.90 20.08
N PHE A 29 -9.76 2.65 20.19
CA PHE A 29 -10.98 2.18 19.53
C PHE A 29 -12.22 3.03 19.90
N VAL A 30 -12.31 3.50 21.14
CA VAL A 30 -13.43 4.34 21.61
C VAL A 30 -13.48 5.71 20.90
N ASP A 31 -12.33 6.25 20.50
CA ASP A 31 -12.25 7.52 19.76
C ASP A 31 -12.77 7.30 18.33
N PHE A 32 -12.39 6.16 17.73
CA PHE A 32 -12.86 5.73 16.42
C PHE A 32 -14.35 5.39 16.39
N GLU A 33 -14.85 4.58 17.33
CA GLU A 33 -16.23 4.09 17.27
C GLU A 33 -17.27 5.21 17.43
N ASN A 34 -16.93 6.25 18.19
CA ASN A 34 -17.82 7.35 18.55
C ASN A 34 -17.76 8.55 17.59
N ASP A 35 -16.74 8.64 16.73
CA ASP A 35 -16.60 9.74 15.77
C ASP A 35 -16.94 9.29 14.33
N ARG A 36 -17.97 9.92 13.76
CA ARG A 36 -18.43 9.61 12.39
C ARG A 36 -17.39 9.95 11.33
N ASP A 37 -16.72 11.09 11.46
CA ASP A 37 -15.81 11.58 10.44
C ASP A 37 -14.49 10.80 10.48
N TYR A 38 -14.05 10.36 11.67
CA TYR A 38 -12.96 9.41 11.84
C TYR A 38 -13.26 8.07 11.13
N LYS A 39 -14.44 7.47 11.39
CA LYS A 39 -14.88 6.25 10.69
C LYS A 39 -14.87 6.42 9.17
N ASN A 40 -15.46 7.50 8.66
CA ASN A 40 -15.53 7.77 7.23
C ASN A 40 -14.13 7.91 6.62
N SER A 41 -13.21 8.61 7.28
CA SER A 41 -11.85 8.82 6.79
C SER A 41 -11.06 7.51 6.70
N ILE A 42 -11.13 6.66 7.72
CA ILE A 42 -10.51 5.33 7.72
C ILE A 42 -11.13 4.43 6.65
N CYS A 43 -12.46 4.32 6.62
CA CYS A 43 -13.15 3.45 5.66
C CYS A 43 -12.91 3.88 4.21
N MET A 44 -12.87 5.18 3.93
CA MET A 44 -12.53 5.68 2.60
C MET A 44 -11.13 5.24 2.19
N SER A 45 -10.14 5.37 3.08
CA SER A 45 -8.77 4.95 2.80
C SER A 45 -8.68 3.44 2.51
N LEU A 46 -9.38 2.63 3.30
CA LEU A 46 -9.44 1.18 3.10
C LEU A 46 -10.13 0.78 1.77
N ILE A 47 -11.21 1.48 1.39
CA ILE A 47 -11.89 1.30 0.10
C ILE A 47 -10.93 1.59 -1.06
N GLN A 48 -10.16 2.68 -0.97
CA GLN A 48 -9.21 3.07 -2.01
C GLN A 48 -8.06 2.06 -2.14
N ILE A 49 -7.55 1.53 -1.02
CA ILE A 49 -6.59 0.43 -1.01
C ILE A 49 -7.17 -0.81 -1.72
N GLY A 50 -8.42 -1.16 -1.40
CA GLY A 50 -9.14 -2.26 -2.03
C GLY A 50 -9.26 -2.08 -3.56
N GLU A 51 -9.63 -0.89 -4.01
CA GLU A 51 -9.73 -0.56 -5.43
C GLU A 51 -8.38 -0.64 -6.14
N LEU A 52 -7.35 0.00 -5.58
CA LEU A 52 -5.99 -0.01 -6.14
C LEU A 52 -5.41 -1.42 -6.22
N SER A 53 -5.70 -2.30 -5.25
CA SER A 53 -5.27 -3.69 -5.29
C SER A 53 -5.76 -4.44 -6.55
N GLY A 54 -6.90 -4.02 -7.12
CA GLY A 54 -7.44 -4.56 -8.36
C GLY A 54 -6.64 -4.15 -9.62
N HIS A 55 -5.88 -3.05 -9.55
CA HIS A 55 -5.06 -2.55 -10.65
C HIS A 55 -3.69 -3.23 -10.75
N LEU A 56 -3.29 -3.98 -9.71
CA LEU A 56 -2.08 -4.81 -9.75
C LEU A 56 -2.24 -5.93 -10.78
N SER A 57 -1.18 -6.16 -11.57
CA SER A 57 -1.17 -7.24 -12.55
C SER A 57 -1.42 -8.61 -11.90
N LYS A 58 -2.01 -9.54 -12.67
CA LYS A 58 -2.28 -10.89 -12.19
C LYS A 58 -0.99 -11.57 -11.69
N ASP A 59 0.07 -11.51 -12.48
CA ASP A 59 1.35 -12.14 -12.14
C ASP A 59 1.94 -11.57 -10.84
N PHE A 60 1.86 -10.26 -10.64
CA PHE A 60 2.34 -9.64 -9.40
C PHE A 60 1.56 -10.16 -8.19
N ARG A 61 0.22 -10.19 -8.29
CA ARG A 61 -0.63 -10.72 -7.20
C ARG A 61 -0.36 -12.19 -6.95
N GLU A 62 -0.22 -13.01 -7.98
CA GLU A 62 0.08 -14.44 -7.84
C GLU A 62 1.45 -14.70 -7.19
N ASN A 63 2.47 -13.93 -7.56
CA ASN A 63 3.82 -14.08 -7.00
C ASN A 63 3.92 -13.60 -5.55
N THR A 64 3.04 -12.70 -5.12
CA THR A 64 3.11 -12.07 -3.79
C THR A 64 1.97 -12.49 -2.85
N LYS A 65 1.02 -13.33 -3.30
CA LYS A 65 -0.16 -13.76 -2.53
C LYS A 65 0.14 -14.50 -1.21
N LYS A 66 1.34 -15.09 -1.10
CA LYS A 66 1.78 -15.74 0.15
C LYS A 66 2.11 -14.72 1.25
N ILE A 67 2.37 -13.48 0.87
CA ILE A 67 2.74 -12.39 1.78
C ILE A 67 1.54 -11.49 2.03
N ILE A 68 0.85 -11.08 0.95
CA ILE A 68 -0.28 -10.16 1.01
C ILE A 68 -1.55 -10.83 0.42
N PRO A 69 -2.66 -10.91 1.17
CA PRO A 69 -3.88 -11.56 0.71
C PRO A 69 -4.71 -10.64 -0.21
N TRP A 70 -4.20 -10.37 -1.42
CA TRP A 70 -4.82 -9.39 -2.35
C TRP A 70 -6.30 -9.62 -2.64
N GLN A 71 -6.75 -10.87 -2.70
CA GLN A 71 -8.16 -11.18 -2.95
C GLN A 71 -9.05 -10.80 -1.75
N ALA A 72 -8.54 -10.96 -0.52
CA ALA A 72 -9.24 -10.48 0.66
C ALA A 72 -9.29 -8.95 0.66
N ILE A 73 -8.16 -8.28 0.36
CA ILE A 73 -8.08 -6.81 0.27
C ILE A 73 -9.08 -6.25 -0.75
N LYS A 74 -9.17 -6.87 -1.92
CA LYS A 74 -10.16 -6.48 -2.94
C LYS A 74 -11.61 -6.69 -2.45
N GLY A 75 -11.87 -7.78 -1.74
CA GLY A 75 -13.18 -8.08 -1.16
C GLY A 75 -13.61 -7.11 -0.05
N MET A 76 -12.65 -6.60 0.73
CA MET A 76 -12.91 -5.68 1.86
C MET A 76 -13.59 -4.37 1.43
N ARG A 77 -13.37 -3.91 0.19
CA ARG A 77 -14.05 -2.72 -0.35
C ARG A 77 -15.58 -2.80 -0.17
N ASN A 78 -16.16 -3.98 -0.39
CA ASN A 78 -17.61 -4.17 -0.31
C ASN A 78 -18.09 -4.24 1.15
N LEU A 79 -17.26 -4.73 2.07
CA LEU A 79 -17.57 -4.74 3.50
C LEU A 79 -17.69 -3.31 4.04
N PHE A 80 -16.71 -2.46 3.72
CA PHE A 80 -16.63 -1.10 4.25
C PHE A 80 -17.55 -0.09 3.54
N ALA A 81 -18.01 -0.39 2.34
CA ALA A 81 -18.95 0.47 1.61
C ALA A 81 -20.41 0.34 2.09
N HIS A 82 -20.77 -0.80 2.70
CA HIS A 82 -22.18 -1.14 2.94
C HIS A 82 -22.58 -1.30 4.40
N ASN A 83 -21.67 -1.66 5.33
CA ASN A 83 -22.03 -1.94 6.72
C ASN A 83 -21.09 -1.26 7.73
N TYR A 84 -21.69 -0.48 8.65
CA TYR A 84 -21.01 0.19 9.77
C TYR A 84 -21.58 -0.26 11.12
N ASN A 85 -21.97 -1.54 11.26
CA ASN A 85 -22.45 -2.04 12.54
C ASN A 85 -21.27 -2.16 13.54
N ALA A 86 -21.55 -2.30 14.84
CA ALA A 86 -20.50 -2.33 15.87
C ALA A 86 -19.49 -3.49 15.70
N ALA A 87 -19.92 -4.65 15.19
CA ALA A 87 -19.04 -5.79 14.91
C ALA A 87 -18.15 -5.57 13.68
N ASP A 88 -18.63 -4.80 12.70
CA ASP A 88 -17.85 -4.40 11.54
C ASP A 88 -16.82 -3.33 11.92
N LEU A 89 -17.17 -2.41 12.83
CA LEU A 89 -16.25 -1.38 13.30
C LEU A 89 -15.04 -1.96 14.05
N SER A 90 -15.24 -2.99 14.88
CA SER A 90 -14.12 -3.68 15.53
C SER A 90 -13.23 -4.40 14.52
N THR A 91 -13.81 -4.94 13.45
CA THR A 91 -13.07 -5.55 12.34
C THR A 91 -12.26 -4.51 11.56
N VAL A 92 -12.87 -3.37 11.20
CA VAL A 92 -12.19 -2.23 10.56
C VAL A 92 -10.98 -1.80 11.40
N TRP A 93 -11.19 -1.61 12.69
CA TRP A 93 -10.13 -1.21 13.61
C TRP A 93 -9.02 -2.27 13.72
N ALA A 94 -9.38 -3.56 13.82
CA ALA A 94 -8.38 -4.62 13.82
C ALA A 94 -7.54 -4.61 12.53
N THR A 95 -8.15 -4.35 11.37
CA THR A 95 -7.45 -4.22 10.09
C THR A 95 -6.46 -3.06 10.11
N THR A 96 -6.83 -1.89 10.64
CA THR A 96 -5.91 -0.73 10.73
C THR A 96 -4.74 -0.97 11.68
N GLU A 97 -4.93 -1.79 12.72
CA GLU A 97 -3.87 -2.11 13.69
C GLU A 97 -2.95 -3.24 13.21
N GLN A 98 -3.48 -4.26 12.53
CA GLN A 98 -2.76 -5.51 12.29
C GLN A 98 -2.31 -5.71 10.84
N ASP A 99 -3.08 -5.24 9.87
CA ASP A 99 -2.86 -5.56 8.45
C ASP A 99 -2.28 -4.37 7.68
N ILE A 100 -2.74 -3.16 7.97
CA ILE A 100 -2.24 -1.95 7.33
C ILE A 100 -0.73 -1.73 7.55
N PRO A 101 -0.15 -1.94 8.75
CA PRO A 101 1.30 -1.82 8.91
C PRO A 101 2.09 -2.82 8.06
N LYS A 102 1.60 -4.07 7.95
CA LYS A 102 2.23 -5.11 7.11
C LYS A 102 2.17 -4.74 5.63
N LEU A 103 1.02 -4.24 5.17
CA LEU A 103 0.84 -3.78 3.79
C LEU A 103 1.74 -2.58 3.50
N SER A 104 1.81 -1.61 4.40
CA SER A 104 2.69 -0.43 4.27
C SER A 104 4.15 -0.85 4.13
N MET A 105 4.63 -1.72 5.02
CA MET A 105 6.00 -2.23 4.98
C MET A 105 6.29 -2.98 3.67
N PHE A 106 5.35 -3.81 3.20
CA PHE A 106 5.47 -4.50 1.93
C PHE A 106 5.59 -3.52 0.75
N CYS A 107 4.71 -2.52 0.69
CA CYS A 107 4.74 -1.51 -0.38
C CYS A 107 6.08 -0.78 -0.37
N LYS A 108 6.46 -0.19 0.77
CA LYS A 108 7.71 0.56 0.94
C LYS A 108 8.93 -0.26 0.55
N LYS A 109 9.01 -1.52 0.96
CA LYS A 109 10.12 -2.42 0.59
C LYS A 109 10.20 -2.63 -0.91
N ASN A 110 9.09 -2.92 -1.59
CA ASN A 110 9.09 -3.20 -3.03
C ASN A 110 9.36 -1.94 -3.86
N ILE A 111 8.82 -0.79 -3.44
CA ILE A 111 9.09 0.52 -4.05
C ILE A 111 10.59 0.84 -3.94
N THR A 112 11.13 0.72 -2.73
CA THR A 112 12.55 1.00 -2.45
C THR A 112 13.46 0.08 -3.25
N MET A 113 13.21 -1.23 -3.24
CA MET A 113 13.96 -2.21 -4.03
C MET A 113 13.94 -1.88 -5.53
N TYR A 114 12.78 -1.48 -6.07
CA TYR A 114 12.67 -1.13 -7.48
C TYR A 114 13.54 0.08 -7.83
N TYR A 115 13.50 1.15 -7.05
CA TYR A 115 14.30 2.34 -7.32
C TYR A 115 15.80 2.10 -7.16
N PHE A 116 16.22 1.32 -6.16
CA PHE A 116 17.61 0.89 -6.04
C PHE A 116 18.07 0.10 -7.27
N MET A 117 17.27 -0.84 -7.77
CA MET A 117 17.62 -1.62 -8.97
C MET A 117 17.70 -0.78 -10.24
N VAL A 118 16.86 0.25 -10.37
CA VAL A 118 16.89 1.15 -11.54
C VAL A 118 18.14 2.03 -11.49
N GLN A 119 18.48 2.58 -10.33
CA GLN A 119 19.69 3.40 -10.15
C GLN A 119 20.97 2.59 -10.44
N ASP A 120 21.07 1.37 -9.91
CA ASP A 120 22.21 0.47 -10.13
C ASP A 120 22.41 0.13 -11.63
N GLN A 121 21.30 0.02 -12.39
CA GLN A 121 21.37 -0.17 -13.84
C GLN A 121 21.79 1.09 -14.61
N GLU A 122 21.35 2.27 -14.18
CA GLU A 122 21.76 3.55 -14.80
C GLU A 122 23.25 3.80 -14.56
N GLU A 123 23.74 3.61 -13.33
CA GLU A 123 25.17 3.72 -12.99
C GLU A 123 26.02 2.74 -13.81
N LEU A 124 25.58 1.47 -13.95
CA LEU A 124 26.29 0.48 -14.76
C LEU A 124 26.33 0.83 -16.26
N ILE A 125 25.25 1.39 -16.80
CA ILE A 125 25.21 1.85 -18.20
C ILE A 125 26.17 3.03 -18.39
N ASP A 126 26.17 3.99 -17.47
CA ASP A 126 27.07 5.14 -17.54
C ASP A 126 28.55 4.70 -17.48
N GLU A 127 28.88 3.70 -16.65
CA GLU A 127 30.22 3.09 -16.60
C GLU A 127 30.61 2.44 -17.93
N ILE A 128 29.76 1.56 -18.48
CA ILE A 128 30.02 0.88 -19.77
C ILE A 128 30.20 1.89 -20.90
N VAL A 129 29.32 2.90 -20.97
CA VAL A 129 29.41 3.94 -21.99
C VAL A 129 30.70 4.74 -21.83
N SER A 130 31.13 5.05 -20.60
CA SER A 130 32.37 5.77 -20.37
C SER A 130 33.63 5.00 -20.79
N ASP A 131 33.68 3.69 -20.55
CA ASP A 131 34.80 2.83 -20.94
C ASP A 131 34.89 2.65 -22.48
N ASP A 132 33.75 2.54 -23.17
CA ASP A 132 33.70 2.42 -24.64
C ASP A 132 34.25 3.68 -25.37
N PHE A 133 34.21 4.86 -24.74
CA PHE A 133 34.75 6.10 -25.32
C PHE A 133 36.28 6.24 -25.15
N ASP A 134 36.89 5.51 -24.21
CA ASP A 134 38.33 5.56 -23.96
C ASP A 134 39.14 4.56 -24.81
N GLU A 135 38.51 3.49 -25.34
CA GLU A 135 39.18 2.52 -26.23
C GLU A 135 39.35 2.98 -27.70
N GLU A 136 38.67 4.04 -28.16
CA GLU A 136 38.79 4.57 -29.53
C GLU A 136 39.93 5.60 -29.73
N ARG A 137 40.87 5.75 -28.80
CA ARG A 137 41.91 6.80 -28.82
C ARG A 137 43.37 6.33 -28.99
#